data_AF-A0ABD5M2Y7-F1
#
_entry.id   AF-A0ABD5M2Y7-F1
#
_cell.length_a   1.000
_cell.length_b   1.000
_cell.length_c   1.000
_cell.angle_alpha   90.00
_cell.angle_beta   90.00
_cell.angle_gamma   90.00
#
_symmetry.space_group_name_H-M   'P 1'
#
loop_
_entity.id
_entity.type
_entity.pdbx_description
1 polymer ?
#
loop_
_entity_poly.entity_id
_entity_poly.type
_entity_poly.pdbx_seq_one_letter_code
_entity_poly.pdbx_strand_id
1 'polypeptide(L)' 'MRPEYENHGEEVYECFKCGRRTDSPGECECGGELRHIGRSRDL' A
#
# COMPACT_ATOMS: atom_id res chain seq x y z
N MET A 1 -0.80 -19.54 -23.50
CA MET A 1 -1.75 -18.94 -22.55
C MET A 1 -0.94 -18.52 -21.34
N ARG A 2 -0.66 -17.21 -21.20
CA ARG A 2 0.23 -16.66 -20.17
C ARG A 2 -0.69 -16.17 -19.05
N PRO A 3 -0.54 -16.60 -17.79
CA PRO A 3 -1.47 -16.22 -16.73
C PRO A 3 -1.36 -14.71 -16.54
N GLU A 4 -2.51 -14.04 -16.65
CA GLU A 4 -2.72 -12.69 -16.17
C GLU A 4 -2.56 -12.79 -14.67
N TYR A 5 -1.33 -12.55 -14.19
CA TYR A 5 -1.11 -12.33 -12.77
C TYR A 5 -1.76 -10.97 -12.50
N GLU A 6 -3.07 -10.98 -12.30
CA GLU A 6 -3.80 -9.91 -11.65
C GLU A 6 -3.04 -9.70 -10.34
N ASN A 7 -2.22 -8.67 -10.33
CA ASN A 7 -1.44 -8.28 -9.19
C ASN A 7 -2.43 -7.67 -8.20
N HIS A 8 -3.29 -8.51 -7.62
CA HIS A 8 -3.98 -8.28 -6.36
C HIS A 8 -2.92 -8.35 -5.23
N GLY A 9 -1.78 -7.70 -5.42
CA GLY A 9 -0.97 -7.25 -4.31
C GLY A 9 -1.83 -6.20 -3.63
N GLU A 10 -2.37 -6.53 -2.46
CA GLU A 10 -3.11 -5.57 -1.63
C GLU A 10 -2.35 -4.23 -1.67
N GLU A 11 -3.02 -3.19 -2.18
CA GLU A 11 -2.46 -1.86 -2.32
C GLU A 11 -2.33 -1.25 -0.92
N VAL A 12 -1.28 -1.65 -0.21
CA VAL A 12 -1.02 -1.15 1.13
C VAL A 12 -0.29 0.18 1.03
N TYR A 13 -0.81 1.18 1.70
CA TYR A 13 -0.20 2.48 1.87
C TYR A 13 0.19 2.67 3.34
N GLU A 14 1.33 3.31 3.59
CA GLU A 14 1.82 3.60 4.94
C GLU A 14 2.08 5.10 5.09
N CYS A 15 1.68 5.65 6.24
CA CYS A 15 1.93 7.04 6.55
C CYS A 15 3.37 7.28 7.04
N PHE A 16 4.08 8.21 6.40
CA PHE A 16 5.44 8.60 6.80
C PHE A 16 5.53 9.24 8.19
N LYS A 17 4.45 9.86 8.69
CA LYS A 17 4.47 10.58 9.97
C LYS A 17 4.14 9.69 11.16
N CYS A 18 3.13 8.83 11.03
CA CYS A 18 2.62 8.03 12.15
C CYS A 18 2.83 6.52 11.99
N GLY A 19 3.25 6.04 10.81
CA GLY A 19 3.44 4.62 10.52
C GLY A 19 2.15 3.81 10.37
N ARG A 20 0.98 4.46 10.28
CA ARG A 20 -0.30 3.78 10.07
C ARG A 20 -0.38 3.22 8.65
N ARG A 21 -0.85 1.98 8.52
CA ARG A 21 -1.09 1.29 7.24
C ARG A 21 -2.58 1.31 6.87
N THR A 22 -2.88 1.50 5.59
CA THR A 22 -4.23 1.51 5.03
C THR A 22 -4.21 0.84 3.67
N ASP A 23 -5.26 0.11 3.33
CA ASP A 23 -5.49 -0.51 2.02
C ASP A 23 -6.11 0.47 1.01
N SER A 24 -6.49 1.66 1.45
CA SER A 24 -7.13 2.67 0.63
C SER A 24 -6.20 3.85 0.32
N PRO A 25 -6.12 4.31 -0.94
CA PRO A 25 -5.37 5.50 -1.33
C PRO A 25 -6.00 6.75 -0.72
N GLY A 26 -5.18 7.70 -0.24
CA GLY A 26 -5.67 8.96 0.32
C GLY A 26 -4.64 9.72 1.13
N GLU A 27 -5.12 10.49 2.11
CA GLU A 27 -4.29 11.14 3.12
C GLU A 27 -4.54 10.48 4.48
N CYS A 28 -3.49 10.34 5.29
CA CYS A 28 -3.66 9.86 6.66
C CYS A 28 -4.49 10.86 7.48
N GLU A 29 -5.35 10.37 8.38
CA GLU A 29 -6.09 11.21 9.34
C GLU A 29 -5.18 12.13 10.19
N CYS A 30 -3.89 11.80 10.25
CA CYS A 30 -2.85 12.57 10.91
C CYS A 30 -2.31 13.76 10.08
N GLY A 31 -2.80 13.98 8.86
CA GLY A 31 -2.26 14.96 7.91
C GLY A 31 -0.86 14.59 7.40
N GLY A 32 -0.62 13.29 7.27
CA GLY A 32 0.65 12.73 6.79
C GLY A 32 0.47 12.09 5.42
N GLU A 33 1.50 12.21 4.59
CA GLU A 33 1.50 11.63 3.24
C GLU A 33 1.54 10.10 3.32
N LEU A 34 0.63 9.46 2.59
CA LEU A 34 0.55 8.01 2.43
C LEU A 34 1.43 7.59 1.26
N ARG A 35 2.41 6.73 1.52
CA ARG A 35 3.24 6.11 0.48
C ARG A 35 2.74 4.71 0.19
N HIS A 36 2.60 4.39 -1.09
CA HIS A 36 2.36 3.02 -1.52
C HIS A 36 3.57 2.14 -1.17
N ILE A 37 3.32 1.13 -0.34
CA ILE A 37 4.31 0.13 0.12
C ILE A 37 3.93 -1.28 -0.35
N GLY A 38 3.12 -1.37 -1.43
CA GLY A 38 2.58 -2.58 -2.04
C GLY A 38 3.42 -3.83 -1.74
N ARG A 39 2.75 -4.84 -1.16
CA ARG A 39 3.36 -5.93 -0.38
C ARG A 39 4.72 -6.36 -0.95
N SER A 40 5.79 -6.04 -0.22
CA SER A 40 7.14 -6.44 -0.57
C SER A 40 7.16 -7.95 -0.80
N ARG A 41 7.51 -8.34 -2.02
CA ARG A 41 7.59 -9.72 -2.48
C ARG A 41 8.83 -10.38 -1.87
N ASP A 42 8.84 -10.56 -0.56
CA ASP A 42 9.90 -11.25 0.19
C ASP A 42 9.28 -12.05 1.35
N LEU A 43 8.84 -13.26 1.04
CA LEU A 43 9.33 -14.47 1.72
C LEU A 43 9.17 -15.71 0.81
#